data_AF-X0SP38-F1
#
_entry.id   AF-X0SP38-F1
#
_cell.length_a   1.000
_cell.length_b   1.000
_cell.length_c   1.000
_cell.angle_alpha   90.00
_cell.angle_beta   90.00
_cell.angle_gamma   90.00
#
_symmetry.space_group_name_H-M   'P 1'
#
loop_
_entity.id
_entity.type
_entity.pdbx_description
1 polymer ?
#
loop_
_entity_poly.entity_id
_entity_poly.type
_entity_poly.pdbx_seq_one_letter_code
_entity_poly.pdbx_strand_id
1 'polypeptide(L)'
;SIAKIKSLDVNIVVTGHRGIIEGKKKIDEEIEKYQSILDGRGERILAYFSERGRSIKLDEFEKNNIIYRKYSAYKDFEIIAELLMVEKHLEKFIKMGIISKIKDSYVLN
;
A
#
# COMPACT_ATOMS: atom_id res chain seq x y z
N SER A 1 6.34 1.02 -11.32
CA SER A 1 5.06 1.52 -10.79
C SER A 1 3.92 0.99 -11.64
N ILE A 2 2.72 0.81 -11.09
CA ILE A 2 1.52 0.38 -11.83
C ILE A 2 1.26 1.30 -13.03
N ALA A 3 1.43 2.62 -12.87
CA ALA A 3 1.29 3.60 -13.96
C ALA A 3 2.17 3.28 -15.18
N LYS A 4 3.43 2.85 -14.97
CA LYS A 4 4.34 2.49 -16.07
C LYS A 4 3.85 1.24 -16.83
N ILE A 5 3.21 0.30 -16.13
CA ILE A 5 2.66 -0.91 -16.76
C ILE A 5 1.38 -0.55 -17.51
N LYS A 6 0.52 0.32 -16.95
CA LYS A 6 -0.70 0.80 -17.60
C LYS A 6 -0.42 1.57 -18.90
N SER A 7 0.74 2.20 -19.04
CA SER A 7 1.16 2.85 -20.28
C SER A 7 1.68 1.90 -21.37
N LEU A 8 1.88 0.62 -21.06
CA LEU A 8 2.33 -0.36 -22.06
C LEU A 8 1.13 -0.81 -22.90
N ASP A 9 1.27 -0.75 -24.22
CA ASP A 9 0.28 -1.31 -25.14
C ASP A 9 0.57 -2.80 -25.36
N VAL A 10 0.11 -3.65 -24.43
CA VAL A 10 0.36 -5.09 -24.45
C VAL A 10 -0.93 -5.89 -24.43
N ASN A 11 -0.93 -7.04 -25.13
CA ASN A 11 -2.05 -7.96 -25.19
C ASN A 11 -1.83 -9.25 -24.39
N ILE A 12 -0.61 -9.52 -23.93
CA ILE A 12 -0.27 -10.72 -23.16
C ILE A 12 0.67 -10.31 -22.03
N VAL A 13 0.37 -10.75 -20.81
CA VAL A 13 1.22 -10.58 -19.64
C VAL A 13 1.44 -11.94 -18.98
N VAL A 14 2.70 -12.27 -18.69
CA VAL A 14 3.08 -13.48 -17.95
C VAL A 14 3.42 -13.08 -16.51
N THR A 15 2.71 -13.65 -15.55
CA THR A 15 2.91 -13.35 -14.12
C THR A 15 3.67 -14.49 -13.43
N GLY A 16 4.44 -14.17 -12.40
CA GLY A 16 5.21 -15.17 -11.65
C GLY A 16 4.37 -16.17 -10.84
N HIS A 17 3.09 -15.88 -10.58
CA HIS A 17 2.24 -16.71 -9.70
C HIS A 17 0.87 -17.06 -10.28
N ARG A 18 0.24 -16.17 -11.07
CA ARG A 18 -1.14 -16.38 -11.56
C ARG A 18 -1.19 -16.93 -12.99
N GLY A 19 -0.04 -17.14 -13.62
CA GLY A 19 0.04 -17.59 -15.01
C GLY A 19 -0.11 -16.44 -16.00
N ILE A 20 -0.65 -16.77 -17.18
CA ILE A 20 -0.76 -15.89 -18.34
C ILE A 20 -2.11 -15.16 -18.30
N ILE A 21 -2.08 -13.85 -18.59
CA ILE A 21 -3.28 -13.02 -18.78
C ILE A 21 -3.27 -12.51 -20.21
N GLU A 22 -4.34 -12.79 -20.94
CA GLU A 22 -4.48 -12.44 -22.36
C GLU A 22 -5.66 -11.49 -22.58
N GLY A 23 -5.44 -10.51 -23.46
CA GLY A 23 -6.40 -9.48 -23.86
C GLY A 23 -6.24 -8.19 -23.07
N LYS A 24 -6.02 -7.08 -23.78
CA LYS A 24 -5.82 -5.73 -23.21
C LYS A 24 -6.84 -5.36 -22.14
N LYS A 25 -8.14 -5.55 -22.41
CA LYS A 25 -9.20 -5.25 -21.44
C LYS A 25 -9.02 -5.98 -20.10
N LYS A 26 -8.70 -7.28 -20.12
CA LYS A 26 -8.50 -8.08 -18.89
C LYS A 26 -7.23 -7.64 -18.14
N ILE A 27 -6.19 -7.29 -18.88
CA ILE A 27 -4.94 -6.77 -18.32
C ILE A 27 -5.21 -5.43 -17.61
N ASP A 28 -5.93 -4.52 -18.25
CA ASP A 28 -6.28 -3.22 -17.69
C ASP A 28 -7.15 -3.37 -16.42
N GLU A 29 -8.17 -4.24 -16.45
CA GLU A 29 -9.03 -4.53 -15.30
C GLU A 29 -8.24 -5.05 -14.09
N GLU A 30 -7.30 -5.98 -14.29
CA GLU A 30 -6.47 -6.50 -13.19
C GLU A 30 -5.49 -5.44 -12.66
N ILE A 31 -4.89 -4.63 -13.55
CA ILE A 31 -4.03 -3.49 -13.16
C ILE A 31 -4.81 -2.50 -12.29
N GLU A 32 -6.04 -2.14 -12.70
CA GLU A 32 -6.91 -1.23 -11.95
C GLU A 32 -7.32 -1.78 -10.59
N LYS A 33 -7.62 -3.08 -10.52
CA LYS A 33 -7.89 -3.76 -9.25
C LYS A 33 -6.71 -3.69 -8.28
N TYR A 34 -5.49 -3.90 -8.76
CA TYR A 34 -4.30 -3.73 -7.91
C TYR A 34 -4.11 -2.28 -7.46
N GLN A 35 -4.33 -1.32 -8.36
CA GLN A 35 -4.25 0.11 -8.03
C GLN A 35 -5.25 0.47 -6.94
N SER A 36 -6.52 0.06 -7.08
CA SER A 36 -7.58 0.29 -6.09
C SER A 36 -7.24 -0.30 -4.72
N ILE A 37 -6.64 -1.50 -4.67
CA ILE A 37 -6.19 -2.11 -3.41
C ILE A 37 -5.11 -1.25 -2.74
N LEU A 38 -4.13 -0.74 -3.50
CA LEU A 38 -3.07 0.11 -2.96
C LEU A 38 -3.62 1.45 -2.48
N ASP A 39 -4.55 2.05 -3.22
CA ASP A 39 -5.13 3.34 -2.86
C ASP A 39 -6.00 3.21 -1.59
N GLY A 40 -6.85 2.19 -1.50
CA GLY A 40 -7.66 1.94 -0.29
C GLY A 40 -6.83 1.55 0.95
N ARG A 41 -5.62 0.99 0.76
CA ARG A 41 -4.64 0.84 1.86
C ARG A 41 -4.08 2.20 2.28
N GLY A 42 -3.74 3.03 1.30
CA GLY A 42 -3.24 4.38 1.54
C GLY A 42 -4.23 5.24 2.32
N GLU A 43 -5.50 5.23 1.93
CA GLU A 43 -6.59 5.93 2.62
C GLU A 43 -6.70 5.49 4.08
N ARG A 44 -6.68 4.18 4.34
CA ARG A 44 -6.74 3.63 5.70
C ARG A 44 -5.55 4.05 6.55
N ILE A 45 -4.35 4.13 5.97
CA ILE A 45 -3.16 4.61 6.69
C ILE A 45 -3.28 6.11 7.00
N LEU A 46 -3.72 6.92 6.03
CA LEU A 46 -3.90 8.36 6.23
C LEU A 46 -4.98 8.68 7.27
N ALA A 47 -6.00 7.83 7.42
CA ALA A 47 -7.02 7.99 8.44
C ALA A 47 -6.47 7.97 9.89
N TYR A 48 -5.28 7.40 10.12
CA TYR A 48 -4.62 7.46 11.44
C TYR A 48 -4.13 8.87 11.78
N PHE A 49 -3.87 9.70 10.77
CA PHE A 49 -3.47 11.11 10.92
C PHE A 49 -4.70 12.01 11.11
N SER A 50 -5.64 11.59 11.97
CA SER A 50 -6.94 12.24 12.18
C SER A 50 -6.83 13.67 12.72
N GLU A 51 -5.70 14.02 13.35
CA GLU A 51 -5.43 15.35 13.90
C GLU A 51 -4.15 15.92 13.29
N ARG A 52 -4.24 17.13 12.73
CA ARG A 52 -3.09 17.81 12.14
C ARG A 52 -2.07 18.15 13.24
N GLY A 53 -0.80 17.83 13.00
CA GLY A 53 0.27 18.06 13.97
C GLY A 53 0.51 16.92 14.97
N ARG A 54 -0.38 15.91 15.06
CA ARG A 54 -0.08 14.69 15.84
C ARG A 54 1.05 13.93 15.14
N SER A 55 2.11 13.66 15.88
CA SER A 55 3.17 12.75 15.45
C SER A 55 2.75 11.31 15.71
N ILE A 56 2.87 10.44 14.70
CA ILE A 56 2.55 9.01 14.77
C ILE A 56 3.82 8.20 14.54
N LYS A 57 4.07 7.20 15.36
CA LYS A 57 5.17 6.25 15.16
C LYS A 57 4.73 5.02 14.36
N LEU A 58 5.68 4.29 13.79
CA LEU A 58 5.37 3.11 12.99
C LEU A 58 4.74 1.97 13.82
N ASP A 59 5.15 1.81 15.07
CA ASP A 59 4.62 0.81 16.01
C ASP A 59 3.15 1.09 16.40
N GLU A 60 2.67 2.33 16.29
CA GLU A 60 1.25 2.65 16.47
C GLU A 60 0.34 2.01 15.41
N PHE A 61 0.88 1.52 14.29
CA PHE A 61 0.14 0.74 13.30
C PHE A 61 0.10 -0.76 13.61
N GLU A 62 0.83 -1.24 14.63
CA GLU A 62 0.88 -2.66 14.98
C GLU A 62 -0.50 -3.19 15.38
N LYS A 63 -0.86 -4.39 14.91
CA LYS A 63 -2.11 -5.11 15.25
C LYS A 63 -3.41 -4.40 14.87
N ASN A 64 -3.36 -3.40 14.00
CA ASN A 64 -4.53 -2.64 13.56
C ASN A 64 -5.24 -3.20 12.32
N ASN A 65 -4.74 -4.30 11.74
CA ASN A 65 -5.36 -4.98 10.60
C ASN A 65 -5.59 -4.05 9.38
N ILE A 66 -4.61 -3.19 9.11
CA ILE A 66 -4.69 -2.15 8.07
C ILE A 66 -4.58 -2.76 6.69
N ILE A 67 -3.74 -3.77 6.53
CA ILE A 67 -3.51 -4.45 5.26
C ILE A 67 -4.23 -5.80 5.26
N TYR A 68 -4.03 -6.60 6.32
CA TYR A 68 -4.67 -7.89 6.51
C TYR A 68 -5.96 -7.72 7.31
N ARG A 69 -7.09 -8.19 6.76
CA ARG A 69 -8.40 -8.14 7.43
C ARG A 69 -8.41 -8.85 8.79
N LYS A 70 -7.68 -9.96 8.90
CA LYS A 70 -7.40 -10.69 10.14
C LYS A 70 -6.01 -11.28 10.03
N TYR A 71 -5.35 -11.46 11.16
CA TYR A 71 -4.14 -12.27 11.22
C TYR A 71 -4.50 -13.76 11.30
N SER A 72 -3.71 -14.60 10.65
CA SER A 72 -3.81 -16.05 10.62
C SER A 72 -3.00 -16.70 11.75
N ALA A 73 -2.76 -18.01 11.65
CA ALA A 73 -1.85 -18.72 12.54
C ALA A 73 -0.41 -18.19 12.47
N TYR A 74 -0.04 -17.45 11.41
CA TYR A 74 1.27 -16.84 11.21
C TYR A 74 1.29 -15.35 11.62
N LYS A 75 0.48 -14.96 12.61
CA LYS A 75 0.26 -13.56 13.00
C LYS A 75 1.54 -12.75 13.20
N ASP A 76 2.58 -13.34 13.80
CA ASP A 76 3.79 -12.61 14.13
C ASP A 76 4.53 -12.19 12.84
N PHE A 77 4.56 -13.07 11.84
CA PHE A 77 5.09 -12.74 10.52
C PHE A 77 4.21 -11.73 9.78
N GLU A 78 2.88 -11.90 9.83
CA GLU A 78 1.95 -11.01 9.14
C GLU A 78 1.94 -9.60 9.71
N ILE A 79 2.13 -9.43 11.02
CA ILE A 79 2.29 -8.12 11.66
C ILE A 79 3.55 -7.43 11.12
N ILE A 80 4.68 -8.14 11.07
CA ILE A 80 5.94 -7.59 10.52
C ILE A 80 5.76 -7.21 9.05
N ALA A 81 5.15 -8.08 8.26
CA ALA A 81 4.88 -7.81 6.84
C ALA A 81 3.94 -6.61 6.66
N GLU A 82 2.93 -6.47 7.52
CA GLU A 82 2.03 -5.32 7.52
C GLU A 82 2.76 -4.02 7.82
N LEU A 83 3.60 -3.97 8.85
CA LEU A 83 4.39 -2.79 9.19
C LEU A 83 5.33 -2.39 8.04
N LEU A 84 5.98 -3.36 7.39
CA LEU A 84 6.81 -3.09 6.22
C LEU A 84 5.99 -2.49 5.06
N MET A 85 4.78 -3.00 4.83
CA MET A 85 3.88 -2.44 3.81
C MET A 85 3.42 -1.03 4.16
N VAL A 86 3.09 -0.77 5.43
CA VAL A 86 2.74 0.57 5.92
C VAL A 86 3.92 1.53 5.73
N GLU A 87 5.14 1.13 6.07
CA GLU A 87 6.34 1.93 5.88
C GLU A 87 6.53 2.33 4.41
N LYS A 88 6.29 1.42 3.46
CA LYS A 88 6.35 1.74 2.02
C LYS A 88 5.28 2.74 1.58
N HIS A 89 4.10 2.71 2.18
CA HIS A 89 3.09 3.74 1.96
C HIS A 89 3.50 5.09 2.55
N LEU A 90 4.07 5.12 3.77
CA LEU A 90 4.59 6.34 4.39
C LEU A 90 5.72 6.96 3.56
N GLU A 91 6.66 6.15 3.04
CA GLU A 91 7.69 6.61 2.11
C GLU A 91 7.10 7.27 0.86
N LYS A 92 6.02 6.69 0.29
CA LYS A 92 5.29 7.28 -0.84
C LYS A 92 4.67 8.62 -0.45
N PHE A 93 4.03 8.71 0.71
CA PHE A 93 3.39 9.95 1.18
C PHE A 93 4.38 11.07 1.46
N ILE A 94 5.57 10.75 2.00
CA ILE A 94 6.67 11.72 2.15
C ILE A 94 7.10 12.26 0.79
N LYS A 95 7.30 11.38 -0.20
CA LYS A 95 7.67 11.80 -1.57
C LYS A 95 6.60 12.67 -2.23
N MET A 96 5.34 12.49 -1.86
CA MET A 96 4.20 13.30 -2.34
C MET A 96 4.00 14.59 -1.52
N GLY A 97 4.75 14.80 -0.44
CA GLY A 97 4.58 15.96 0.45
C GLY A 97 3.30 15.95 1.29
N ILE A 98 2.65 14.79 1.44
CA ILE A 98 1.42 14.65 2.26
C ILE A 98 1.76 14.63 3.76
N ILE A 99 2.86 13.96 4.11
CA ILE A 99 3.36 13.85 5.49
C ILE A 99 4.85 14.22 5.53
N SER A 100 5.34 14.55 6.71
CA SER A 100 6.76 14.75 7.00
C SER A 100 7.25 13.76 8.05
N LYS A 101 8.52 13.34 7.95
CA LYS A 101 9.18 12.52 8.98
C LYS A 101 9.93 13.42 9.96
N ILE A 102 9.62 13.29 11.25
CA ILE A 102 10.29 13.99 12.36
C ILE A 102 10.88 12.92 13.27
N LYS A 103 12.22 12.77 13.26
CA LYS A 103 12.93 11.69 13.95
C LYS A 103 12.34 10.32 13.56
N ASP A 104 11.78 9.61 14.52
CA ASP A 104 11.17 8.28 14.36
C ASP A 104 9.64 8.33 14.23
N SER A 105 9.09 9.50 13.97
CA SER A 105 7.64 9.72 13.84
C SER A 105 7.29 10.44 12.54
N TYR A 106 6.00 10.41 12.21
CA TYR A 106 5.44 10.98 11.00
C TYR A 106 4.34 11.97 11.39
N VAL A 107 4.24 13.10 10.68
CA VAL A 107 3.21 14.11 10.92
C VAL A 107 2.54 14.50 9.61
N LEU A 108 1.22 14.76 9.66
CA LEU A 108 0.49 15.31 8.52
C LEU A 108 0.88 16.77 8.29
N ASN A 109 1.16 17.13 7.04
CA ASN A 109 1.55 18.49 6.66
C ASN A 109 0.37 19.48 6.68
#